data_AF-A0A5K3F1G0-F1
#
_entry.id   AF-A0A5K3F1G0-F1
#
_cell.length_a   1.000
_cell.length_b   1.000
_cell.length_c   1.000
_cell.angle_alpha   90.00
_cell.angle_beta   90.00
_cell.angle_gamma   90.00
#
_symmetry.space_group_name_H-M   'P 1'
#
loop_
_entity.id
_entity.type
_entity.pdbx_description
1 polymer ?
#
loop_
_entity_poly.entity_id
_entity_poly.type
_entity_poly.pdbx_seq_one_letter_code
_entity_poly.pdbx_strand_id
1 'polypeptide(L)'
;MGQNIATLFVFALILLLPQSESINKVIFVSLDGFRHDYLEMAAAKGRNISAFDHIRKQGFQAEVQNVMLTLTFPSHYAMATGRNVENHGLVGNKFFDERLNKSFKYKDPRRNMESDWFEYAGAEPLWQTNERHGHRS
;
A
#
# COMPACT_ATOMS: atom_id res chain seq x y z
N MET A 1 6.78 34.63 -48.06
CA MET A 1 5.74 34.65 -47.00
C MET A 1 5.22 33.25 -46.62
N GLY A 2 5.97 32.16 -46.86
CA GLY A 2 5.49 30.78 -46.64
C GLY A 2 6.20 29.99 -45.53
N GLN A 3 7.31 30.50 -44.97
CA GLN A 3 8.07 29.76 -43.95
C GLN A 3 7.42 29.78 -42.56
N ASN A 4 6.62 30.80 -42.23
CA ASN A 4 6.09 30.98 -40.87
C ASN A 4 4.93 30.03 -40.52
N ILE A 5 4.13 29.61 -41.51
CA ILE A 5 2.96 28.74 -41.26
C ILE A 5 3.42 27.31 -40.93
N ALA A 6 4.39 26.78 -41.66
CA ALA A 6 4.94 25.45 -41.40
C ALA A 6 5.60 25.38 -40.02
N THR A 7 6.35 26.42 -39.62
CA THR A 7 6.97 26.49 -38.30
C THR A 7 5.94 26.55 -37.18
N LEU A 8 4.88 27.35 -37.32
CA LEU A 8 3.77 27.40 -36.35
C LEU A 8 3.06 26.05 -36.23
N PHE A 9 2.86 25.35 -37.35
CA PHE A 9 2.21 24.04 -37.37
C PHE A 9 3.06 22.97 -36.67
N VAL A 10 4.37 22.95 -36.91
CA VAL A 10 5.31 22.04 -36.23
C VAL A 10 5.38 22.35 -34.73
N PHE A 11 5.38 23.62 -34.34
CA PHE A 11 5.39 24.01 -32.93
C PHE A 11 4.10 23.60 -32.20
N ALA A 12 2.94 23.78 -32.85
CA ALA A 12 1.66 23.32 -32.34
C ALA A 12 1.62 21.78 -32.23
N LEU A 13 2.21 21.05 -33.19
CA LEU A 13 2.30 19.59 -33.17
C LEU A 13 3.17 19.09 -32.01
N ILE A 14 4.27 19.78 -31.71
CA ILE A 14 5.16 19.46 -30.58
C ILE A 14 4.48 19.70 -29.23
N LEU A 15 3.67 20.76 -29.11
CA LEU A 15 2.86 21.03 -27.91
C LEU A 15 1.75 20.00 -27.69
N LEU A 16 1.32 19.30 -28.74
CA LEU A 16 0.34 18.22 -28.71
C LEU A 16 0.97 16.84 -28.43
N LEU A 17 2.30 16.72 -28.41
CA LEU A 17 2.95 15.48 -28.04
C LEU A 17 2.72 15.21 -26.54
N PRO A 18 2.25 14.02 -26.16
CA PRO A 18 2.11 13.67 -24.75
C PRO A 18 3.49 13.73 -24.10
N GLN A 19 3.64 14.64 -23.12
CA GLN A 19 4.82 14.59 -22.26
C GLN A 19 4.78 13.28 -21.49
N SER A 20 5.85 12.49 -21.61
CA SER A 20 6.04 11.32 -20.77
C SER A 20 6.30 11.80 -19.34
N GLU A 21 5.27 11.83 -18.51
CA GLU A 21 5.48 11.98 -17.08
C GLU A 21 6.31 10.81 -16.56
N SER A 22 7.41 11.11 -15.87
CA SER A 22 8.17 10.10 -15.14
C SER A 22 7.36 9.67 -13.92
N ILE A 23 6.48 8.68 -14.09
CA ILE A 23 5.73 8.11 -12.98
C ILE A 23 6.68 7.25 -12.15
N ASN A 24 7.00 7.71 -10.94
CA ASN A 24 7.70 6.88 -9.97
C ASN A 24 6.76 5.76 -9.52
N LYS A 25 7.20 4.51 -9.69
CA LYS A 25 6.45 3.35 -9.20
C LYS A 25 6.64 3.19 -7.70
N VAL A 26 5.55 2.95 -6.98
CA VAL A 26 5.59 2.62 -5.55
C VAL A 26 5.54 1.11 -5.39
N ILE A 27 6.46 0.56 -4.62
CA ILE A 27 6.43 -0.85 -4.18
C ILE A 27 6.26 -0.84 -2.67
N PHE A 28 5.15 -1.41 -2.18
CA PHE A 28 4.88 -1.58 -0.76
C PHE A 28 5.22 -3.02 -0.33
N VAL A 29 6.23 -3.18 0.52
CA VAL A 29 6.67 -4.49 1.02
C VAL A 29 6.38 -4.59 2.50
N SER A 30 5.50 -5.51 2.90
CA SER A 30 5.26 -5.86 4.30
C SER A 30 5.97 -7.16 4.66
N LEU A 31 6.72 -7.15 5.76
CA LEU A 31 7.31 -8.34 6.36
C LEU A 31 6.53 -8.65 7.65
N ASP A 32 5.63 -9.64 7.61
CA ASP A 32 4.75 -9.95 8.73
C ASP A 32 5.54 -10.35 10.00
N GLY A 33 5.19 -9.75 11.13
CA GLY A 33 5.88 -9.96 12.40
C GLY A 33 7.31 -9.41 12.48
N PHE A 34 7.76 -8.57 11.54
CA PHE A 34 9.11 -8.00 11.54
C PHE A 34 9.26 -6.89 12.58
N ARG A 35 9.72 -7.25 13.78
CA ARG A 35 9.88 -6.31 14.90
C ARG A 35 11.06 -5.35 14.67
N HIS A 36 10.98 -4.17 15.27
CA HIS A 36 11.94 -3.07 15.09
C HIS A 36 13.41 -3.42 15.37
N ASP A 37 13.69 -4.39 16.23
CA ASP A 37 15.05 -4.79 16.68
C ASP A 37 15.59 -6.05 15.99
N TYR A 38 14.85 -6.62 15.03
CA TYR A 38 15.24 -7.88 14.40
C TYR A 38 16.51 -7.77 13.55
N LEU A 39 16.77 -6.61 12.93
CA LEU A 39 18.00 -6.40 12.16
C LEU A 39 19.22 -6.37 13.08
N GLU A 40 19.11 -5.70 14.22
CA GLU A 40 20.16 -5.60 15.24
C GLU A 40 20.43 -6.99 15.85
N MET A 41 19.38 -7.75 16.17
CA MET A 41 19.49 -9.13 16.63
C MET A 41 20.13 -10.06 15.59
N ALA A 42 19.78 -9.89 14.31
CA ALA A 42 20.33 -10.68 13.21
C ALA A 42 21.82 -10.37 13.00
N ALA A 43 22.20 -9.10 13.00
CA ALA A 43 23.59 -8.66 12.91
C ALA A 43 24.43 -9.19 14.08
N ALA A 44 23.92 -9.12 15.31
CA ALA A 44 24.59 -9.66 16.50
C ALA A 44 24.84 -11.18 16.42
N LYS A 45 24.02 -11.91 15.64
CA LYS A 45 24.17 -13.35 15.37
C LYS A 45 24.98 -13.65 14.11
N GLY A 46 25.65 -12.65 13.53
CA GLY A 46 26.45 -12.81 12.31
C GLY A 46 25.63 -13.14 11.06
N ARG A 47 24.34 -12.78 11.02
CA ARG A 47 23.50 -12.96 9.82
C ARG A 47 23.78 -11.86 8.81
N ASN A 48 23.72 -12.19 7.53
CA ASN A 48 23.87 -11.22 6.45
C ASN A 48 22.61 -10.34 6.36
N ILE A 49 22.77 -9.05 6.65
CA ILE A 49 21.73 -8.02 6.54
C ILE A 49 22.06 -6.94 5.49
N SER A 50 23.06 -7.18 4.62
CA SER A 50 23.59 -6.18 3.68
C SER A 50 22.53 -5.50 2.80
N ALA A 51 21.49 -6.23 2.39
CA ALA A 51 20.38 -5.67 1.64
C ALA A 51 19.60 -4.60 2.43
N PHE A 52 19.29 -4.87 3.70
CA PHE A 52 18.62 -3.91 4.57
C PHE A 52 19.52 -2.73 4.91
N ASP A 53 20.82 -2.96 5.12
CA ASP A 53 21.78 -1.88 5.34
C ASP A 53 21.89 -0.95 4.13
N HIS A 54 21.86 -1.50 2.92
CA HIS A 54 21.85 -0.70 1.69
C HIS A 54 20.62 0.20 1.63
N ILE A 55 19.43 -0.35 1.91
CA ILE A 55 18.16 0.40 1.96
C ILE A 55 18.21 1.49 3.05
N ARG A 56 18.68 1.17 4.27
CA ARG A 56 18.80 2.14 5.38
C ARG A 56 19.74 3.30 5.03
N LYS A 57 20.84 3.03 4.33
CA LYS A 57 21.85 4.04 3.94
C LYS A 57 21.39 4.95 2.79
N GLN A 58 20.62 4.42 1.86
CA GLN A 58 20.12 5.18 0.70
C GLN A 58 18.75 5.82 0.92
N GLY A 59 18.01 5.37 1.94
CA GLY A 59 16.70 5.87 2.29
C GLY A 59 16.66 6.46 3.70
N PHE A 60 15.53 6.25 4.37
CA PHE A 60 15.33 6.62 5.77
C PHE A 60 14.72 5.46 6.54
N GLN A 61 14.83 5.52 7.85
CA GLN A 61 14.16 4.64 8.78
C GLN A 61 13.46 5.48 9.83
N ALA A 62 12.24 5.10 10.17
CA ALA A 62 11.46 5.72 11.23
C ALA A 62 11.04 4.65 12.26
N GLU A 63 10.82 5.09 13.50
CA GLU A 63 10.07 4.32 14.47
C GLU A 63 8.59 4.38 14.10
N VAL A 64 7.92 3.22 14.11
CA VAL A 64 6.51 3.10 13.75
C VAL A 64 5.77 2.45 14.91
N GLN A 65 4.70 3.09 15.35
CA GLN A 65 3.78 2.53 16.32
C GLN A 65 2.70 1.73 15.59
N ASN A 66 2.52 0.46 15.97
CA ASN A 66 1.44 -0.35 15.43
C ASN A 66 0.07 0.07 15.97
N VAL A 67 -0.97 -0.14 15.18
CA VAL A 67 -2.36 -0.08 15.66
C VAL A 67 -2.63 -1.18 16.69
N MET A 68 -3.52 -0.89 17.64
CA MET A 68 -4.13 -1.90 18.50
C MET A 68 -5.40 -2.40 17.79
N LEU A 69 -5.64 -3.68 17.56
CA LEU A 69 -4.92 -4.90 17.92
C LEU A 69 -3.73 -5.20 16.98
N THR A 70 -2.60 -5.62 17.54
CA THR A 70 -1.39 -5.97 16.76
C THR A 70 -1.48 -7.37 16.15
N LEU A 71 -2.44 -7.56 15.24
CA LEU A 71 -2.69 -8.81 14.52
C LEU A 71 -2.50 -8.61 13.01
N THR A 72 -2.07 -9.64 12.30
CA THR A 72 -1.79 -9.61 10.86
C THR A 72 -2.83 -8.83 10.04
N PHE A 73 -4.07 -9.35 9.93
CA PHE A 73 -5.05 -8.77 9.01
C PHE A 73 -5.51 -7.36 9.41
N PRO A 74 -5.82 -7.09 10.70
CA PRO A 74 -6.13 -5.73 11.16
C PRO A 74 -4.99 -4.74 10.87
N SER A 75 -3.75 -5.07 11.24
CA SER A 75 -2.60 -4.17 11.02
C SER A 75 -2.31 -3.92 9.54
N HIS A 76 -2.42 -4.94 8.68
CA HIS A 76 -2.18 -4.77 7.25
C HIS A 76 -3.26 -3.90 6.58
N TYR A 77 -4.52 -4.06 6.98
CA TYR A 77 -5.58 -3.23 6.42
C TYR A 77 -5.54 -1.79 6.94
N ALA A 78 -5.11 -1.58 8.17
CA ALA A 78 -4.82 -0.24 8.69
C ALA A 78 -3.74 0.47 7.87
N MET A 79 -2.64 -0.22 7.53
CA MET A 79 -1.60 0.33 6.64
C MET A 79 -2.13 0.65 5.24
N ALA A 80 -3.02 -0.20 4.69
CA ALA A 80 -3.58 0.01 3.36
C ALA A 80 -4.55 1.20 3.30
N THR A 81 -5.30 1.45 4.38
CA THR A 81 -6.42 2.43 4.40
C THR A 81 -6.12 3.71 5.17
N GLY A 82 -5.06 3.73 5.99
CA GLY A 82 -4.76 4.83 6.91
C GLY A 82 -5.74 4.94 8.08
N ARG A 83 -6.53 3.90 8.35
CA ARG A 83 -7.57 3.90 9.40
C ARG A 83 -7.22 2.96 10.55
N ASN A 84 -7.71 3.27 11.75
CA ASN A 84 -7.64 2.36 12.88
C ASN A 84 -8.67 1.21 12.77
N VAL A 85 -8.50 0.20 13.61
CA VAL A 85 -9.31 -1.03 13.63
C VAL A 85 -10.80 -0.76 13.79
N GLU A 86 -11.18 0.16 14.68
CA GLU A 86 -12.57 0.58 14.89
C GLU A 86 -13.21 1.25 13.67
N ASN A 87 -12.39 1.84 12.79
CA ASN A 87 -12.84 2.62 11.64
C ASN A 87 -12.82 1.83 10.33
N HIS A 88 -12.08 0.72 10.26
CA HIS A 88 -12.06 -0.16 9.08
C HIS A 88 -12.73 -1.52 9.31
N GLY A 89 -13.18 -1.83 10.53
CA GLY A 89 -14.10 -2.94 10.83
C GLY A 89 -13.48 -4.35 10.88
N LEU A 90 -12.20 -4.51 10.53
CA LEU A 90 -11.49 -5.79 10.61
C LEU A 90 -10.88 -5.94 12.00
N VAL A 91 -11.69 -6.40 12.94
CA VAL A 91 -11.38 -6.43 14.38
C VAL A 91 -10.54 -7.63 14.83
N GLY A 92 -10.12 -8.50 13.92
CA GLY A 92 -9.26 -9.63 14.28
C GLY A 92 -8.93 -10.54 13.10
N ASN A 93 -8.00 -11.47 13.33
CA ASN A 93 -7.66 -12.52 12.37
C ASN A 93 -8.78 -13.58 12.22
N LYS A 94 -9.68 -13.65 13.20
CA LYS A 94 -10.89 -14.47 13.21
C LYS A 94 -11.92 -13.78 14.09
N PHE A 95 -13.11 -13.52 13.55
CA PHE A 95 -14.23 -12.96 14.30
C PHE A 95 -15.56 -13.37 13.66
N PHE A 96 -16.66 -13.12 14.35
CA PHE A 96 -18.02 -13.31 13.85
C PHE A 96 -18.73 -11.97 13.87
N ASP A 97 -19.46 -11.67 12.80
CA ASP A 97 -20.35 -10.51 12.73
C ASP A 97 -21.79 -11.02 12.82
N GLU A 98 -22.48 -10.61 13.90
CA GLU A 98 -23.86 -11.02 14.18
C GLU A 98 -24.86 -10.48 13.16
N ARG A 99 -24.62 -9.27 12.62
CA ARG A 99 -25.51 -8.62 11.65
C ARG A 99 -25.41 -9.28 10.29
N LEU A 100 -24.20 -9.68 9.89
CA LEU A 100 -23.96 -10.42 8.66
C LEU A 100 -24.25 -11.92 8.80
N ASN A 101 -24.31 -12.44 10.04
CA ASN A 101 -24.34 -13.86 10.35
C ASN A 101 -23.19 -14.63 9.65
N LYS A 102 -21.98 -14.05 9.66
CA LYS A 102 -20.80 -14.57 8.96
C LYS A 102 -19.58 -14.58 9.87
N SER A 103 -18.67 -15.52 9.62
CA SER A 103 -17.37 -15.57 10.30
C SER A 103 -16.23 -15.20 9.37
N PHE A 104 -15.46 -14.19 9.74
CA PHE A 104 -14.18 -13.88 9.11
C PHE A 104 -13.09 -14.84 9.60
N LYS A 105 -12.21 -15.28 8.68
CA LYS A 105 -10.99 -16.02 9.00
C LYS A 105 -9.91 -15.72 7.98
N TYR A 106 -8.85 -15.04 8.40
CA TYR A 106 -7.86 -14.47 7.48
C TYR A 106 -7.11 -15.48 6.60
N LYS A 107 -7.03 -16.76 7.02
CA LYS A 107 -6.42 -17.85 6.25
C LYS A 107 -7.40 -18.66 5.40
N ASP A 108 -8.68 -18.29 5.33
CA ASP A 108 -9.67 -18.96 4.47
C ASP A 108 -10.11 -18.01 3.36
N PRO A 109 -9.58 -18.16 2.12
CA PRO A 109 -9.91 -17.32 0.97
C PRO A 109 -11.40 -17.20 0.67
N ARG A 110 -12.17 -18.25 0.98
CA ARG A 110 -13.62 -18.29 0.72
C ARG A 110 -14.40 -17.38 1.68
N ARG A 111 -13.78 -17.00 2.80
CA ARG A 111 -14.38 -16.17 3.84
C ARG A 111 -13.76 -14.79 3.90
N ASN A 112 -12.46 -14.66 3.68
CA ASN A 112 -11.76 -13.38 3.86
C ASN A 112 -11.88 -12.43 2.64
N MET A 113 -12.30 -12.91 1.48
CA MET A 113 -12.41 -12.11 0.25
C MET A 113 -13.85 -11.64 -0.04
N GLU A 114 -14.81 -11.91 0.86
CA GLU A 114 -16.18 -11.41 0.71
C GLU A 114 -16.19 -9.88 0.86
N SER A 115 -16.93 -9.17 -0.01
CA SER A 115 -16.91 -7.70 -0.05
C SER A 115 -17.47 -7.05 1.21
N ASP A 116 -18.44 -7.71 1.87
CA ASP A 116 -19.05 -7.26 3.13
C ASP A 116 -18.03 -6.83 4.19
N TRP A 117 -16.85 -7.46 4.22
CA TRP A 117 -15.79 -7.15 5.19
C TRP A 117 -15.05 -5.84 4.92
N PHE A 118 -15.09 -5.34 3.68
CA PHE A 118 -14.31 -4.19 3.21
C PHE A 118 -15.17 -2.95 2.93
N GLU A 119 -16.49 -3.12 2.91
CA GLU A 119 -17.45 -2.03 2.68
C GLU A 119 -17.74 -1.22 3.96
N TYR A 120 -17.32 -1.71 5.13
CA TYR A 120 -17.56 -1.03 6.40
C TYR A 120 -16.89 0.35 6.46
N ALA A 121 -17.69 1.37 6.78
CA ALA A 121 -17.28 2.75 7.01
C ALA A 121 -16.48 3.41 5.86
N GLY A 122 -16.53 2.86 4.65
CA GLY A 122 -15.81 3.40 3.49
C GLY A 122 -14.28 3.37 3.67
N ALA A 123 -13.75 2.33 4.30
CA ALA A 123 -12.32 2.13 4.44
C ALA A 123 -11.69 1.71 3.10
N GLU A 124 -11.37 2.71 2.28
CA GLU A 124 -10.78 2.53 0.94
C GLU A 124 -9.27 2.29 1.04
N PRO A 125 -8.74 1.18 0.49
CA PRO A 125 -7.31 0.92 0.47
C PRO A 125 -6.60 1.67 -0.66
N LEU A 126 -5.30 1.92 -0.48
CA LEU A 126 -4.44 2.70 -1.39
C LEU A 126 -4.55 2.30 -2.87
N TRP A 127 -4.68 1.00 -3.17
CA TRP A 127 -4.81 0.52 -4.55
C TRP A 127 -6.13 0.94 -5.20
N GLN A 128 -7.25 0.91 -4.46
CA GLN A 128 -8.53 1.41 -4.99
C GLN A 128 -8.45 2.93 -5.24
N THR A 129 -7.81 3.68 -4.34
CA THR A 129 -7.60 5.13 -4.52
C THR A 129 -6.75 5.43 -5.75
N ASN A 130 -5.68 4.67 -5.97
CA ASN A 130 -4.82 4.79 -7.13
C ASN A 130 -5.58 4.48 -8.43
N GLU A 131 -6.37 3.40 -8.46
CA GLU A 131 -7.20 3.01 -9.60
C GLU A 131 -8.31 4.04 -9.91
N ARG A 132 -8.96 4.62 -8.89
CA ARG A 132 -9.95 5.69 -9.05
C ARG A 132 -9.37 6.95 -9.71
N HIS A 133 -8.07 7.19 -9.55
CA HIS A 133 -7.37 8.30 -10.21
C HIS A 133 -6.81 7.93 -11.60
N GLY A 134 -7.19 6.78 -12.16
CA GLY A 134 -6.83 6.38 -13.51
C GLY A 134 -5.46 5.71 -13.63
N HIS A 135 -4.86 5.30 -12.50
CA HIS A 135 -3.60 4.56 -12.48
C HIS A 135 -3.83 3.05 -12.33
N ARG A 136 -2.74 2.29 -12.35
CA ARG A 136 -2.75 0.81 -12.21
C ARG A 136 -2.10 0.40 -10.90
N SER A 137 -2.66 -0.60 -10.25
CA SER A 137 -2.13 -1.24 -9.03
C SER A 137 -1.80 -2.71 -9.24
#